data_AF-A0A2S9GAW6-F1
#
_entry.id   AF-A0A2S9GAW6-F1
#
_cell.length_a   1.000
_cell.length_b   1.000
_cell.length_c   1.000
_cell.angle_alpha   90.00
_cell.angle_beta   90.00
_cell.angle_gamma   90.00
#
_symmetry.space_group_name_H-M   'P 1'
#
loop_
_entity.id
_entity.type
_entity.pdbx_description
1 polymer ?
#
loop_
_entity_poly.entity_id
_entity_poly.type
_entity_poly.pdbx_seq_one_letter_code
_entity_poly.pdbx_strand_id
1 'polypeptide(L)' 'PDALFDDPHLNAVGMFETIDTPHGPVKFPGVPTWFSRTPGKVRGPAPELGADTAAVLDELGLTAQVPTSDAAVG' A
#
# COMPACT_ATOMS: atom_id res chain seq x y z
N PRO A 1 -11.29 1.40 19.37
CA PRO A 1 -10.30 1.20 18.27
C PRO A 1 -8.87 1.38 18.78
N ASP A 2 -8.60 2.49 19.48
CA ASP A 2 -7.25 2.89 19.88
C ASP A 2 -6.57 1.91 20.83
N ALA A 3 -7.33 1.30 21.74
CA ALA A 3 -6.82 0.30 22.68
C ALA A 3 -6.18 -0.94 22.02
N LEU A 4 -6.48 -1.21 20.74
CA LEU A 4 -5.87 -2.32 20.00
C LEU A 4 -4.39 -2.07 19.72
N PHE A 5 -3.98 -0.81 19.55
CA PHE A 5 -2.59 -0.47 19.24
C PHE A 5 -1.64 -0.67 20.42
N ASP A 6 -2.18 -0.66 21.63
CA ASP A 6 -1.44 -0.84 22.88
C ASP A 6 -1.59 -2.27 23.45
N ASP A 7 -2.34 -3.14 22.77
CA ASP A 7 -2.56 -4.51 23.23
C ASP A 7 -1.23 -5.30 23.29
N PRO A 8 -0.85 -5.86 24.46
CA PRO A 8 0.42 -6.56 24.62
C PRO A 8 0.58 -7.77 23.70
N HIS A 9 -0.50 -8.51 23.43
CA HIS A 9 -0.45 -9.66 22.56
C HIS A 9 -0.28 -9.23 21.10
N LEU A 10 -1.07 -8.27 20.63
CA LEU A 10 -1.00 -7.78 19.24
C LEU A 10 0.37 -7.17 18.94
N ASN A 11 0.97 -6.46 19.89
CA ASN A 11 2.34 -5.97 19.74
C ASN A 11 3.37 -7.10 19.79
N ALA A 12 3.21 -8.09 20.67
CA ALA A 12 4.14 -9.23 20.78
C ALA A 12 4.15 -10.12 19.53
N VAL A 13 3.02 -10.26 18.84
CA VAL A 13 2.95 -11.05 17.59
C VAL A 13 3.30 -10.21 16.35
N GLY A 14 3.58 -8.91 16.49
CA GLY A 14 3.89 -8.04 15.36
C GLY A 14 2.69 -7.79 14.45
N MET A 15 1.48 -7.70 15.02
CA MET A 15 0.23 -7.47 14.26
C MET A 15 0.24 -6.14 13.51
N PHE A 16 1.00 -5.15 13.98
CA PHE A 16 1.07 -3.84 13.36
C PHE A 16 2.47 -3.54 12.84
N GLU A 17 2.52 -3.04 11.62
CA GLU A 17 3.74 -2.59 10.94
C GLU A 17 3.66 -1.07 10.73
N THR A 18 4.78 -0.37 10.87
CA THR A 18 4.87 1.05 10.46
C THR A 18 5.43 1.10 9.05
N ILE A 19 4.67 1.70 8.14
CA ILE A 19 5.08 1.90 6.75
C ILE A 19 5.38 3.37 6.50
N ASP A 20 6.46 3.64 5.78
CA ASP A 20 6.76 4.98 5.28
C ASP A 20 5.88 5.30 4.07
N THR A 21 5.28 6.48 4.08
CA THR A 21 4.45 6.98 2.98
C THR A 21 4.91 8.38 2.58
N PRO A 22 4.56 8.86 1.36
CA PRO A 22 4.82 10.24 0.96
C PRO A 22 4.24 11.30 1.92
N HIS A 23 3.27 10.93 2.76
CA HIS A 23 2.61 11.81 3.72
C HIS A 23 3.09 11.58 5.17
N GLY A 24 4.14 10.78 5.36
CA GLY A 24 4.68 10.41 6.68
C GLY A 24 4.38 8.97 7.09
N PRO A 25 4.89 8.51 8.24
CA PRO A 25 4.74 7.14 8.70
C PRO A 25 3.31 6.83 9.12
N VAL A 26 2.80 5.66 8.75
CA VAL A 26 1.45 5.19 9.10
C VAL A 26 1.53 3.80 9.75
N LYS A 27 0.77 3.57 10.82
CA LYS A 27 0.63 2.25 11.47
C LYS A 27 -0.45 1.45 10.75
N PHE A 28 -0.06 0.32 10.16
CA PHE A 28 -0.92 -0.55 9.35
C PHE A 28 -1.06 -1.92 10.01
N PRO A 29 -2.22 -2.59 9.92
CA PRO A 29 -2.27 -4.01 10.23
C PRO A 29 -1.40 -4.78 9.23
N GLY A 30 -0.49 -5.60 9.75
CA GLY A 30 0.34 -6.51 8.97
C GLY A 30 -0.48 -7.69 8.42
N VAL A 31 0.21 -8.64 7.78
CA VAL A 31 -0.44 -9.86 7.25
C VAL A 31 -0.81 -10.77 8.42
N PRO A 32 -2.11 -11.12 8.63
CA PRO A 32 -2.55 -11.85 9.83
C PRO A 32 -2.18 -13.35 9.81
N THR A 33 -1.41 -13.80 8.81
CA THR A 33 -1.05 -15.20 8.61
C THR A 33 0.46 -15.37 8.44
N TRP A 34 1.01 -16.36 9.16
CA TRP A 34 2.43 -16.69 9.11
C TRP A 34 2.67 -17.94 8.28
N PHE A 35 3.42 -17.79 7.20
CA PHE A 35 3.94 -18.90 6.41
C PHE A 35 5.45 -19.00 6.61
N SER A 36 5.93 -20.14 7.11
CA SER A 36 7.35 -20.33 7.43
C SER A 36 8.29 -20.19 6.22
N ARG A 37 7.80 -20.51 5.01
CA ARG A 37 8.59 -20.45 3.77
C ARG A 37 8.39 -19.16 2.98
N THR A 38 7.24 -18.52 3.12
CA THR A 38 6.84 -17.35 2.31
C THR A 38 6.09 -16.35 3.18
N PRO A 39 6.75 -15.79 4.21
CA PRO A 39 6.10 -14.86 5.11
C PRO A 39 5.54 -13.67 4.32
N GLY A 40 4.28 -13.33 4.57
CA GLY A 40 3.66 -12.14 4.02
C GLY A 40 4.25 -10.90 4.66
N LYS A 41 4.35 -9.80 3.90
CA LYS A 41 4.76 -8.49 4.40
C LYS A 41 4.01 -7.39 3.67
N VAL A 42 3.76 -6.27 4.34
CA VAL A 42 3.26 -5.08 3.66
C VAL A 42 4.38 -4.54 2.76
N ARG A 43 4.12 -4.43 1.46
CA ARG A 43 5.16 -4.07 0.47
C ARG A 43 5.46 -2.57 0.45
N GLY A 44 4.55 -1.75 0.97
CA GLY A 44 4.61 -0.30 0.97
C GLY A 44 3.22 0.31 1.06
N PRO A 45 3.11 1.65 0.96
CA PRO A 45 1.82 2.33 0.89
C PRO A 45 1.05 1.95 -0.37
N ALA A 46 -0.25 2.26 -0.38
CA ALA A 46 -1.01 2.24 -1.62
C ALA A 46 -0.38 3.21 -2.63
N PRO A 47 -0.28 2.83 -3.91
CA PRO A 47 0.22 3.74 -4.95
C PRO A 47 -0.69 4.95 -5.08
N GLU A 48 -0.11 6.09 -5.45
CA GLU A 48 -0.88 7.28 -5.81
C GLU A 48 -1.72 7.04 -7.06
N LEU A 49 -2.73 7.89 -7.27
CA LEU A 49 -3.59 7.81 -8.44
C LEU A 49 -2.74 7.91 -9.72
N GLY A 50 -2.74 6.84 -10.51
CA GLY A 50 -2.03 6.77 -11.79
C GLY A 50 -0.53 6.48 -11.71
N ALA A 51 0.02 6.15 -10.54
CA ALA A 51 1.46 5.89 -10.36
C ALA A 51 2.01 4.78 -11.27
N ASP A 52 1.19 3.76 -11.56
CA ASP A 52 1.59 2.62 -12.40
C ASP A 52 1.10 2.71 -13.86
N THR A 53 0.40 3.79 -14.25
CA THR A 53 -0.23 3.91 -15.58
C THR A 53 0.79 3.79 -16.71
N ALA A 54 1.90 4.52 -16.64
CA ALA A 54 2.93 4.49 -17.67
C ALA A 54 3.57 3.09 -17.78
N ALA A 55 3.92 2.48 -16.64
CA ALA A 55 4.53 1.16 -16.60
C ALA A 55 3.64 0.07 -17.23
N VAL A 56 2.33 0.11 -16.95
CA VAL A 56 1.37 -0.86 -17.51
C VAL A 56 1.12 -0.62 -19.00
N LEU A 57 1.03 0.64 -19.44
CA LEU A 57 0.88 0.95 -20.87
C LEU A 57 2.11 0.50 -21.68
N ASP A 58 3.31 0.71 -21.12
CA ASP A 58 4.57 0.26 -21.72
C ASP A 58 4.66 -1.28 -21.78
N GLU A 59 4.23 -2.00 -20.72
CA GLU A 59 4.15 -3.47 -20.71
C GLU A 59 3.25 -4.00 -21.84
N LEU A 60 2.18 -3.28 -22.15
CA LEU A 60 1.23 -3.63 -23.20
C LEU A 60 1.65 -3.16 -24.60
N GLY A 61 2.79 -2.46 -24.73
CA GLY A 61 3.24 -1.87 -26.01
C GLY A 61 2.36 -0.72 -26.51
N LEU A 62 1.57 -0.12 -25.62
CA LEU A 62 0.73 1.03 -25.90
C LEU A 62 1.56 2.28 -25.57
N THR A 63 2.16 2.92 -26.57
CA THR A 63 2.87 4.19 -26.35
C THR A 63 1.92 5.18 -25.70
N ALA A 64 2.31 5.75 -24.55
CA ALA A 64 1.47 6.61 -23.72
C ALA A 64 0.89 7.81 -24.50
N GLN A 65 -0.27 7.63 -25.12
CA GLN A 65 -1.20 8.72 -25.30
C GLN A 65 -1.91 8.87 -23.97
N VAL A 66 -1.41 9.80 -23.14
CA VAL A 66 -2.13 10.26 -21.95
C VAL A 66 -3.54 10.64 -22.44
N PRO A 67 -4.60 9.91 -22.05
CA PRO A 67 -5.94 10.38 -22.27
C PRO A 67 -6.07 11.59 -21.34
N THR A 68 -5.92 12.80 -21.87
CA THR A 68 -6.27 14.01 -21.14
C THR A 68 -7.76 13.91 -20.84
N SER A 69 -8.12 13.48 -19.63
CA SER A 69 -9.48 13.68 -19.13
C SER A 69 -9.61 15.15 -18.80
N ASP A 70 -9.85 15.97 -19.82
CA ASP A 70 -10.50 17.25 -19.62
C ASP A 70 -11.98 16.95 -19.35
N ALA A 71 -12.32 16.74 -18.07
CA ALA A 71 -13.69 16.73 -17.59
C ALA A 71 -13.74 16.90 -16.06
N ALA A 72 -13.92 18.15 -15.65
CA ALA A 72 -14.78 18.60 -14.55
C ALA A 72 -14.83 17.76 -13.25
N VAL A 73 -14.21 18.30 -12.20
CA VAL A 73 -14.82 18.27 -10.86
C VAL A 73 -15.09 19.72 -10.49
N GLY A 74 -16.37 20.09 -10.55
CA GLY A 74 -16.89 21.30 -9.90
C GLY A 74 -17.16 21.05 -8.42
#